data_AF-A0A521US68-F1
#
_entry.id   AF-A0A521US68-F1
#
_cell.length_a   1.000
_cell.length_b   1.000
_cell.length_c   1.000
_cell.angle_alpha   90.00
_cell.angle_beta   90.00
_cell.angle_gamma   90.00
#
_symmetry.space_group_name_H-M   'P 1'
#
loop_
_entity.id
_entity.type
_entity.pdbx_description
1 polymer ?
#
loop_
_entity_poly.entity_id
_entity_poly.type
_entity_poly.pdbx_seq_one_letter_code
_entity_poly.pdbx_strand_id
1 'polypeptide(L)'
;MTRCSEMSTKLSAYVDGELSERERERVRRHVVGCAVCAEELHELEETAALLGQLSEADPPDTLEPGLRRRIRRRAAGFLVLVALGLVALLPVLTMLNLVLRADLPLWARVGYATSMACFTGGLGLLVLHLLRNVRSLLLYGYLSGGGR
;
A
#
# COMPACT_ATOMS: atom_id res chain seq x y z
N MET A 1 -24.90 16.53 26.90
CA MET A 1 -23.87 15.99 27.80
C MET A 1 -23.32 14.65 27.32
N THR A 2 -24.12 13.59 27.09
CA THR A 2 -23.61 12.27 26.63
C THR A 2 -22.82 12.28 25.31
N ARG A 3 -23.15 13.18 24.38
CA ARG A 3 -22.44 13.32 23.10
C ARG A 3 -21.08 14.03 23.23
N CYS A 4 -20.91 14.90 24.25
CA CYS A 4 -19.66 15.62 24.48
C CYS A 4 -18.62 14.73 25.16
N SER A 5 -19.03 13.87 26.10
CA SER A 5 -18.11 12.90 26.73
C SER A 5 -17.54 11.92 25.71
N GLU A 6 -18.35 11.45 24.76
CA GLU A 6 -17.88 10.59 23.67
C GLU A 6 -16.92 11.32 22.71
N MET A 7 -17.14 12.62 22.49
CA MET A 7 -16.30 13.41 21.59
C MET A 7 -14.97 13.77 22.23
N SER A 8 -14.95 14.16 23.51
CA SER A 8 -13.76 14.43 24.32
C SER A 8 -12.74 13.28 24.23
N THR A 9 -13.20 12.02 24.40
CA THR A 9 -12.32 10.84 24.26
C THR A 9 -11.71 10.70 22.86
N LYS A 10 -12.34 11.27 21.83
CA LYS A 10 -11.89 11.20 20.43
C LYS A 10 -11.02 12.40 20.03
N LEU A 11 -10.92 13.46 20.84
CA LEU A 11 -10.13 14.65 20.50
C LEU A 11 -8.63 14.36 20.47
N SER A 12 -8.10 13.56 21.41
CA SER A 12 -6.69 13.14 21.36
C SER A 12 -6.37 12.41 20.06
N ALA A 13 -7.14 11.36 19.73
CA ALA A 13 -6.95 10.61 18.49
C ALA A 13 -7.18 11.46 17.22
N TYR A 14 -7.95 12.56 17.33
CA TYR A 14 -8.11 13.53 16.26
C TYR A 14 -6.83 14.35 16.03
N VAL A 15 -6.20 14.84 17.10
CA VAL A 15 -4.92 15.57 17.06
C VAL A 15 -3.79 14.68 16.54
N ASP A 16 -3.75 13.41 16.98
CA ASP A 16 -2.75 12.43 16.54
C ASP A 16 -3.01 11.89 15.12
N GLY A 17 -4.15 12.24 14.50
CA GLY A 17 -4.51 11.83 13.13
C GLY A 17 -4.92 10.36 12.98
N GLU A 18 -5.23 9.67 14.08
CA GLU A 18 -5.54 8.23 14.12
C GLU A 18 -6.99 7.90 13.77
N LEU A 19 -7.86 8.90 13.67
CA LEU A 19 -9.28 8.71 13.34
C LEU A 19 -9.50 8.43 11.84
N SER A 20 -10.48 7.58 11.54
CA SER A 20 -10.96 7.40 10.16
C SER A 20 -11.58 8.70 9.61
N GLU A 21 -11.67 8.87 8.29
CA GLU A 21 -12.25 10.07 7.66
C GLU A 21 -13.67 10.36 8.18
N ARG A 22 -14.48 9.31 8.33
CA ARG A 22 -15.84 9.41 8.85
C ARG A 22 -15.90 9.85 10.30
N GLU A 23 -14.88 9.56 11.10
CA GLU A 23 -14.77 9.97 12.50
C GLU A 23 -14.31 11.40 12.63
N ARG A 24 -13.27 11.79 11.87
CA ARG A 24 -12.79 13.17 11.82
C ARG A 24 -13.91 14.13 11.45
N GLU A 25 -14.72 13.78 10.47
CA GLU A 25 -15.84 14.63 10.06
C GLU A 25 -16.96 14.71 11.11
N ARG A 26 -17.11 13.69 11.96
CA ARG A 26 -18.02 13.78 13.12
C ARG A 26 -17.47 14.71 14.19
N VAL A 27 -16.16 14.65 14.46
CA VAL A 27 -15.48 15.53 15.41
C VAL A 27 -15.56 16.99 14.95
N ARG A 28 -15.19 17.29 13.69
CA ARG A 28 -15.25 18.65 13.13
C ARG A 28 -16.63 19.28 13.26
N ARG A 29 -17.67 18.56 12.83
CA ARG A 29 -19.06 19.06 12.93
C ARG A 29 -19.50 19.30 14.37
N HIS A 30 -18.99 18.52 15.33
CA HIS A 30 -19.30 18.72 16.73
C HIS A 30 -18.61 19.94 17.32
N VAL A 31 -17.31 20.10 17.04
CA VAL A 31 -16.48 21.20 17.53
C VAL A 31 -17.02 22.55 17.03
N VAL A 32 -17.48 22.63 15.78
CA VAL A 32 -18.12 23.86 15.25
C VAL A 32 -19.39 24.25 16.05
N GLY A 33 -20.10 23.28 16.62
CA GLY A 33 -21.35 23.50 17.35
C GLY A 33 -21.23 23.44 18.87
N CYS A 34 -20.03 23.19 19.43
CA CYS A 34 -19.84 22.98 20.86
C CYS A 34 -18.57 23.68 21.35
N ALA A 35 -18.74 24.80 22.05
CA ALA A 35 -17.64 25.59 22.59
C ALA A 35 -16.73 24.79 23.54
N VAL A 36 -17.31 23.90 24.36
CA VAL A 36 -16.54 23.07 25.32
C VAL A 36 -15.56 22.15 24.59
N CYS A 37 -16.02 21.41 23.59
CA CYS A 37 -15.14 20.53 22.82
C CYS A 37 -14.19 21.29 21.88
N ALA A 38 -14.50 22.54 21.53
CA ALA A 38 -13.60 23.41 20.77
C ALA A 38 -12.44 23.92 21.63
N GLU A 39 -12.73 24.32 22.87
CA GLU A 39 -11.72 24.73 23.84
C GLU A 39 -10.81 23.56 24.21
N GLU A 40 -11.37 22.39 24.50
CA GLU A 40 -10.60 21.17 24.79
C GLU A 40 -9.69 20.75 23.61
N LEU A 41 -10.18 20.86 22.36
CA LEU A 41 -9.35 20.60 21.18
C LEU A 41 -8.19 21.59 21.08
N HIS A 42 -8.44 22.86 21.36
CA HIS A 42 -7.42 23.90 21.31
C HIS A 42 -6.30 23.66 22.34
N GLU A 43 -6.66 23.30 23.58
CA GLU A 43 -5.70 22.95 24.63
C GLU A 43 -4.81 21.75 24.24
N LEU A 44 -5.39 20.74 23.60
CA LEU A 44 -4.66 19.58 23.10
C LEU A 44 -3.70 19.95 21.96
N GLU A 45 -4.15 20.78 21.01
CA GLU A 45 -3.33 21.27 19.90
C GLU A 45 -2.16 22.14 20.40
N GLU A 46 -2.40 23.00 21.39
CA GLU A 46 -1.35 23.81 22.02
C GLU A 46 -0.33 22.94 22.75
N THR A 47 -0.79 21.95 23.51
CA THR A 47 0.08 20.99 24.19
C THR A 47 0.94 20.22 23.18
N ALA A 48 0.34 19.73 22.09
CA ALA A 48 1.06 19.04 21.02
C ALA A 48 2.11 19.96 20.35
N ALA A 49 1.77 21.23 20.12
CA ALA A 49 2.69 22.20 19.54
C ALA A 49 3.88 22.51 20.47
N LEU A 50 3.66 22.62 21.79
CA LEU A 50 4.72 22.80 22.78
C LEU A 50 5.62 21.57 22.87
N LEU A 51 5.04 20.37 22.84
CA LEU A 51 5.80 19.12 22.82
C LEU A 51 6.62 18.96 21.53
N GLY A 52 6.09 19.39 20.38
CA GLY A 52 6.80 19.38 19.10
C GLY A 52 7.99 20.35 19.03
N GLN A 53 8.10 21.31 19.96
CA GLN A 53 9.25 22.21 20.05
C GLN A 53 10.42 21.61 20.85
N LEU A 54 10.18 20.56 21.63
CA LEU A 54 11.27 19.78 22.22
C LEU A 54 12.06 19.19 21.07
N SER A 55 13.38 19.43 21.02
CA SER A 55 14.26 18.95 19.95
C SER A 55 13.88 17.54 19.55
N GLU A 56 13.37 17.42 18.33
CA GLU A 56 13.13 16.13 17.70
C GLU A 56 14.44 15.35 17.82
N ALA A 57 14.40 14.26 18.59
CA ALA A 57 15.57 13.42 18.73
C ALA A 57 15.86 12.92 17.33
N ASP A 58 16.93 13.46 16.73
CA ASP A 58 17.34 13.05 15.39
C ASP A 58 17.43 11.52 15.44
N PRO A 59 16.70 10.81 14.55
CA PRO A 59 16.75 9.37 14.53
C PRO A 59 18.23 8.98 14.48
N PRO A 60 18.78 8.21 15.46
CA PRO A 60 20.20 7.88 15.49
C PRO A 60 20.65 7.44 14.10
N ASP A 61 21.87 7.79 13.67
CA ASP A 61 22.38 7.42 12.33
C ASP A 61 22.36 5.90 12.05
N THR A 62 22.19 5.11 13.11
CA THR A 62 21.94 3.67 13.11
C THR A 62 20.48 3.28 12.89
N LEU A 63 19.54 4.21 12.63
CA LEU A 63 18.19 3.91 12.17
C LEU A 63 18.28 3.25 10.80
N GLU A 64 17.99 1.97 10.85
CA GLU A 64 18.96 0.99 10.40
C GLU A 64 19.18 1.00 8.88
N PRO A 65 20.43 0.79 8.40
CA PRO A 65 20.64 0.20 7.08
C PRO A 65 19.75 -1.04 6.84
N GLY A 66 19.37 -1.76 7.90
CA GLY A 66 18.34 -2.80 7.92
C GLY A 66 16.96 -2.34 7.45
N LEU A 67 16.43 -1.21 7.94
CA LEU A 67 15.16 -0.64 7.53
C LEU A 67 15.17 -0.20 6.06
N ARG A 68 16.22 0.54 5.65
CA ARG A 68 16.41 0.93 4.24
C ARG A 68 16.54 -0.29 3.32
N ARG A 69 17.13 -1.39 3.80
CA ARG A 69 17.26 -2.65 3.05
C ARG A 69 15.93 -3.41 2.97
N ARG A 70 15.11 -3.38 4.01
CA ARG A 70 13.75 -3.98 4.02
C ARG A 70 12.81 -3.22 3.06
N ILE A 71 12.83 -1.88 3.07
CA ILE A 71 12.03 -1.05 2.16
C ILE A 71 12.46 -1.27 0.70
N ARG A 72 13.77 -1.22 0.40
CA ARG A 72 14.28 -1.46 -0.97
C ARG A 72 13.95 -2.85 -1.51
N ARG A 73 14.03 -3.90 -0.68
CA ARG A 73 13.63 -5.26 -1.09
C ARG A 73 12.15 -5.35 -1.44
N ARG A 74 11.28 -4.66 -0.70
CA ARG A 74 9.84 -4.63 -0.95
C ARG A 74 9.51 -3.87 -2.24
N ALA A 75 10.15 -2.72 -2.46
CA ALA A 75 10.01 -1.94 -3.69
C ALA A 75 10.52 -2.68 -4.93
N ALA A 76 11.67 -3.38 -4.82
CA ALA A 76 12.21 -4.17 -5.92
C ALA A 76 11.26 -5.32 -6.32
N GLY A 77 10.64 -6.00 -5.35
CA GLY A 77 9.64 -7.03 -5.64
C GLY A 77 8.42 -6.50 -6.38
N PHE A 78 7.92 -5.32 -5.99
CA PHE A 78 6.81 -4.66 -6.68
C PHE A 78 7.17 -4.26 -8.12
N LEU A 79 8.36 -3.68 -8.34
CA LEU A 79 8.82 -3.32 -9.68
C LEU A 79 8.98 -4.55 -10.60
N VAL A 80 9.45 -5.68 -10.07
CA VAL A 80 9.52 -6.94 -10.83
C VAL A 80 8.13 -7.43 -11.23
N LEU A 81 7.14 -7.34 -10.35
CA LEU A 81 5.75 -7.72 -10.66
C LEU A 81 5.14 -6.80 -11.72
N VAL A 82 5.37 -5.48 -11.62
CA VAL A 82 4.91 -4.50 -12.62
C VAL A 82 5.58 -4.76 -13.98
N ALA A 83 6.89 -4.99 -14.00
CA ALA A 83 7.62 -5.31 -15.23
C ALA A 83 7.13 -6.61 -15.87
N LEU A 84 6.89 -7.66 -15.07
CA LEU A 84 6.32 -8.93 -15.56
C LEU A 84 4.89 -8.74 -16.10
N GLY A 85 4.06 -7.93 -15.44
CA GLY A 85 2.72 -7.59 -15.91
C GLY A 85 2.74 -6.85 -17.24
N LEU A 86 3.63 -5.86 -17.41
CA LEU A 86 3.82 -5.15 -18.67
C LEU A 86 4.29 -6.09 -19.79
N VAL A 87 5.26 -6.96 -19.50
CA VAL A 87 5.76 -7.97 -20.45
C VAL A 87 4.67 -8.98 -20.81
N ALA A 88 3.79 -9.35 -19.87
CA ALA A 88 2.64 -10.21 -20.11
C ALA A 88 1.57 -9.55 -21.01
N LEU A 89 1.47 -8.22 -20.97
CA LEU A 89 0.49 -7.47 -21.74
C LEU A 89 0.86 -7.32 -23.21
N LEU A 90 2.17 -7.26 -23.52
CA LEU A 90 2.69 -7.17 -24.89
C LEU A 90 2.13 -8.26 -25.83
N PRO A 91 2.22 -9.57 -25.53
CA PRO A 91 1.67 -10.60 -26.40
C PRO A 91 0.15 -10.47 -26.57
N VAL A 92 -0.58 -10.12 -25.51
CA VAL A 92 -2.04 -9.91 -25.56
C VAL A 92 -2.41 -8.76 -26.50
N LEU A 93 -1.68 -7.64 -26.44
CA LEU A 93 -1.88 -6.50 -27.34
C LEU A 93 -1.54 -6.87 -28.80
N THR A 94 -0.45 -7.61 -29.02
CA THR A 94 -0.10 -8.09 -30.36
C THR A 94 -1.12 -9.09 -30.91
N MET A 95 -1.69 -9.94 -30.06
CA MET A 95 -2.80 -10.85 -30.40
C MET A 95 -4.02 -10.08 -30.87
N LEU A 96 -4.44 -9.09 -30.07
CA LEU A 96 -5.62 -8.29 -30.36
C LEU A 96 -5.44 -7.54 -31.68
N ASN A 97 -4.25 -6.94 -31.90
CA ASN A 97 -3.92 -6.29 -33.17
C ASN A 97 -3.99 -7.26 -34.36
N LEU A 98 -3.48 -8.49 -34.18
CA LEU A 98 -3.42 -9.50 -35.25
C LEU A 98 -4.79 -10.08 -35.61
N VAL A 99 -5.64 -10.34 -34.61
CA VAL A 99 -7.01 -10.82 -34.81
C VAL A 99 -7.86 -9.77 -35.54
N LEU A 100 -7.61 -8.48 -35.28
CA LEU A 100 -8.25 -7.36 -35.96
C LEU A 100 -7.73 -7.14 -37.40
N ARG A 101 -6.63 -7.79 -37.82
CA ARG A 101 -6.16 -7.70 -39.23
C ARG A 101 -7.00 -8.57 -40.15
N ALA A 102 -7.66 -7.91 -41.11
CA ALA A 102 -8.53 -8.55 -42.09
C ALA A 102 -7.79 -9.45 -43.09
N ASP A 103 -6.51 -9.18 -43.36
CA ASP A 103 -5.75 -9.79 -44.46
C ASP A 103 -5.08 -11.13 -44.09
N LEU A 104 -5.24 -11.63 -42.86
CA LEU A 104 -4.57 -12.87 -42.43
C LEU A 104 -5.39 -14.13 -42.74
N PRO A 105 -4.78 -15.16 -43.36
CA PRO A 105 -5.45 -16.43 -43.62
C PRO A 105 -5.73 -17.21 -42.31
N LEU A 106 -6.81 -18.00 -42.33
CA LEU A 106 -7.39 -18.66 -41.15
C LEU A 106 -6.41 -19.62 -40.43
N TRP A 107 -5.55 -20.34 -41.17
CA TRP A 107 -4.55 -21.25 -40.59
C TRP A 107 -3.44 -20.51 -39.83
N ALA A 108 -3.06 -19.30 -40.26
CA ALA A 108 -2.07 -18.47 -39.57
C ALA A 108 -2.61 -17.92 -38.24
N ARG A 109 -3.92 -17.61 -38.20
CA ARG A 109 -4.60 -17.20 -36.94
C ARG A 109 -4.62 -18.33 -35.91
N VAL A 110 -4.88 -19.55 -36.34
CA VAL A 110 -4.93 -20.73 -35.45
C VAL A 110 -3.53 -21.09 -34.92
N GLY A 111 -2.49 -21.01 -35.74
CA GLY A 111 -1.11 -21.28 -35.32
C GLY A 111 -0.54 -20.25 -34.32
N TYR A 112 -0.94 -18.98 -34.45
CA TYR A 112 -0.53 -17.93 -33.50
C TYR A 112 -1.31 -17.98 -32.17
N ALA A 113 -2.58 -18.38 -32.19
CA ALA A 113 -3.37 -18.52 -30.97
C ALA A 113 -2.86 -19.64 -30.06
N THR A 114 -2.44 -20.78 -30.63
CA THR A 114 -1.93 -21.93 -29.87
C THR A 114 -0.56 -21.66 -29.26
N SER A 115 0.35 -21.03 -30.01
CA SER A 115 1.65 -20.61 -29.49
C SER A 115 1.50 -19.60 -28.34
N MET A 116 0.56 -18.65 -28.44
CA MET A 116 0.31 -17.64 -27.41
C MET A 116 -0.31 -18.20 -26.12
N ALA A 117 -1.14 -19.23 -26.21
CA ALA A 117 -1.68 -19.94 -25.04
C ALA A 117 -0.59 -20.64 -24.22
N CYS A 118 0.43 -21.21 -24.88
CA CYS A 118 1.57 -21.82 -24.19
C CYS A 118 2.46 -20.77 -23.48
N PHE A 119 2.72 -19.63 -24.11
CA PHE A 119 3.57 -18.58 -23.53
C PHE A 119 2.93 -17.86 -22.34
N THR A 120 1.63 -17.55 -22.44
CA THR A 120 0.89 -16.90 -21.35
C THR A 120 0.68 -17.83 -20.15
N GLY A 121 0.43 -19.12 -20.39
CA GLY A 121 0.37 -20.13 -19.33
C GLY A 121 1.71 -20.30 -18.59
N GLY A 122 2.83 -20.33 -19.33
CA GLY A 122 4.17 -20.40 -18.74
C GLY A 122 4.51 -19.18 -17.88
N LEU A 123 4.18 -17.97 -18.36
CA LEU A 123 4.40 -16.74 -17.61
C LEU A 123 3.53 -16.67 -16.34
N GLY A 124 2.28 -17.14 -16.42
CA GLY A 124 1.39 -17.24 -15.25
C GLY A 124 1.93 -18.19 -14.17
N LEU A 125 2.45 -19.36 -14.55
CA LEU A 125 3.07 -20.31 -13.62
C LEU A 125 4.35 -19.76 -12.99
N LEU A 126 5.17 -19.05 -13.77
CA LEU A 126 6.37 -18.39 -13.27
C LEU A 126 6.02 -17.32 -12.22
N VAL A 127 5.00 -16.49 -12.49
CA VAL A 127 4.51 -15.47 -11.54
C VAL A 127 3.98 -16.12 -10.26
N LEU A 128 3.18 -17.18 -10.37
CA LEU A 128 2.69 -17.93 -9.19
C LEU A 128 3.84 -18.53 -8.37
N HIS A 129 4.87 -19.07 -9.04
CA HIS A 129 6.06 -19.60 -8.37
C HIS A 129 6.84 -18.50 -7.64
N LEU A 130 7.01 -17.33 -8.27
CA LEU A 130 7.65 -16.17 -7.65
C LEU A 130 6.86 -15.65 -6.44
N LEU A 131 5.54 -15.53 -6.55
CA LEU A 131 4.67 -15.14 -5.43
C LEU A 131 4.75 -16.13 -4.27
N ARG A 132 4.80 -17.43 -4.57
CA ARG A 132 4.96 -18.49 -3.56
C ARG A 132 6.32 -18.40 -2.85
N ASN A 133 7.37 -18.01 -3.58
CA ASN A 133 8.72 -17.84 -3.03
C ASN A 133 8.88 -16.54 -2.22
N VAL A 134 8.19 -15.46 -2.62
CA VAL A 134 8.12 -14.24 -1.81
C VAL A 134 7.39 -14.50 -0.49
N ARG A 135 6.30 -15.29 -0.53
CA ARG A 135 5.56 -15.71 0.68
C ARG A 135 6.41 -16.54 1.64
N SER A 136 7.24 -17.47 1.14
CA SER A 136 8.12 -18.28 1.99
C SER A 136 9.21 -17.45 2.65
N LEU A 137 9.77 -16.45 1.94
CA LEU A 137 10.77 -15.53 2.49
C LEU A 137 10.21 -14.62 3.59
N LEU A 138 8.95 -14.18 3.45
CA LEU A 138 8.26 -13.40 4.49
C LEU A 138 8.01 -14.25 5.75
N LEU A 139 7.62 -15.51 5.59
CA LEU A 139 7.42 -16.45 6.70
C LEU A 139 8.74 -16.79 7.43
N TYR A 140 9.82 -17.02 6.67
CA TYR A 140 11.15 -17.24 7.26
C TYR A 140 11.69 -16.00 8.01
N GLY A 141 11.47 -14.81 7.46
CA GLY A 141 11.85 -13.54 8.10
C GLY A 141 11.06 -13.26 9.39
N TYR A 142 9.79 -13.69 9.46
CA TYR A 142 8.96 -13.57 10.66
C TYR A 142 9.43 -14.53 11.77
N LEU A 143 9.73 -15.80 11.43
CA LEU A 143 10.21 -16.79 12.39
C LEU A 143 11.63 -16.52 12.91
N SER A 144 12.49 -15.91 12.08
CA SER A 144 13.85 -15.52 12.45
C SER A 144 13.92 -14.25 13.34
N GLY A 145 12.86 -13.45 13.41
CA GLY A 145 12.85 -12.16 14.11
C GLY A 145 12.34 -12.22 15.56
N GLY A 146 11.74 -13.33 16.00
CA GLY A 146 11.11 -13.46 17.33
C GLY A 146 12.01 -13.99 18.45
N GLY A 147 13.34 -13.89 18.30
CA GLY A 147 14.31 -14.55 19.19
C GLY A 147 15.40 -13.65 19.76
N ARG A 148 15.17 -12.34 19.90
CA ARG A 148 16.06 -11.44 20.66
C ARG A 148 15.25 -10.44 21.44
#